data_AF-A0A9W9NYD5-F1
#
_entry.id   AF-A0A9W9NYD5-F1
#
_cell.length_a   1.000
_cell.length_b   1.000
_cell.length_c   1.000
_cell.angle_alpha   90.00
_cell.angle_beta   90.00
_cell.angle_gamma   90.00
#
_symmetry.space_group_name_H-M   'P 1'
#
loop_
_entity.id
_entity.type
_entity.pdbx_description
1 polymer ?
#
loop_
_entity_poly.entity_id
_entity_poly.type
_entity_poly.pdbx_seq_one_letter_code
_entity_poly.pdbx_strand_id
1 'polypeptide(L)'
;MSSGLKLNDPSFQQIEDELALIHVQASQNSLVFTSDIKDLKEKLHSTELKLQAAENKLEATEKELEKARHQLGHHDLSFEMVLDLREIIFSTALRLHSASLHLNTNKFLLYQGAVKPVQAPSSLKGGYAAMDAILILERQHIDWLVPFMRIYGVDASVVKEIAEAGHARILRVLNAVGTYRLAGKLELDEGEKEVFEEMVHMIDFKRMEAASDLSRQFPFKKLAFSMDGME
;
A
#
# COMPACT_ATOMS: atom_id res chain seq x y z
N MET A 1 37.15 -106.67 21.86
CA MET A 1 38.14 -105.58 21.69
C MET A 1 37.40 -104.38 21.11
N SER A 2 36.99 -103.43 21.94
CA SER A 2 36.51 -102.12 21.49
C SER A 2 37.05 -101.11 22.48
N SER A 3 38.22 -100.59 22.16
CA SER A 3 38.96 -99.63 22.96
C SER A 3 38.31 -98.26 22.74
N GLY A 4 37.32 -97.94 23.57
CA GLY A 4 36.74 -96.60 23.64
C GLY A 4 37.79 -95.63 24.17
N LEU A 5 38.50 -94.97 23.26
CA LEU A 5 39.34 -93.81 23.54
C LEU A 5 38.45 -92.70 24.11
N LYS A 6 38.41 -92.59 25.45
CA LYS A 6 37.88 -91.42 26.14
C LYS A 6 38.91 -90.30 26.02
N LEU A 7 38.76 -89.49 24.98
CA LEU A 7 39.42 -88.19 24.83
C LEU A 7 38.82 -87.22 25.85
N ASN A 8 39.28 -87.29 27.09
CA ASN A 8 39.14 -86.21 28.07
C ASN A 8 40.38 -85.30 27.93
N ASP A 9 40.49 -84.63 26.79
CA ASP A 9 41.55 -83.64 26.58
C ASP A 9 41.04 -82.29 27.10
N PRO A 10 41.65 -81.71 28.16
CA PRO A 10 41.16 -80.47 28.79
C PRO A 10 41.10 -79.28 27.83
N SER A 11 41.78 -79.35 26.68
CA SER A 11 41.69 -78.35 25.61
C SER A 11 40.35 -78.34 24.88
N PHE A 12 39.63 -79.47 24.79
CA PHE A 12 38.33 -79.53 24.12
C PHE A 12 37.21 -78.91 24.97
N GLN A 13 37.26 -79.14 26.28
CA GLN A 13 36.31 -78.55 27.22
C GLN A 13 36.44 -77.01 27.27
N GLN A 14 37.68 -76.49 27.22
CA GLN A 14 37.93 -75.05 27.14
C GLN A 14 37.38 -74.42 25.85
N ILE A 15 37.46 -75.11 24.73
CA ILE A 15 36.91 -74.63 23.45
C ILE A 15 35.37 -74.62 23.49
N GLU A 16 34.73 -75.63 24.09
CA GLU A 16 33.28 -75.65 24.28
C GLU A 16 32.79 -74.53 25.20
N ASP A 17 33.51 -74.25 26.29
CA ASP A 17 33.20 -73.16 27.21
C ASP A 17 33.36 -71.77 26.56
N GLU A 18 34.42 -71.57 25.75
CA GLU A 18 34.60 -70.33 24.98
C GLU A 18 33.50 -70.14 23.91
N LEU A 19 33.11 -71.22 23.21
CA LEU A 19 32.01 -71.16 22.24
C LEU A 19 30.66 -70.85 22.90
N ALA A 20 30.40 -71.41 24.08
CA ALA A 20 29.21 -71.10 24.87
C ALA A 20 29.20 -69.63 25.31
N LEU A 21 30.34 -69.09 25.75
CA LEU A 21 30.48 -67.68 26.14
C LEU A 21 30.24 -66.73 24.95
N ILE A 22 30.83 -67.04 23.79
CA ILE A 22 30.61 -66.30 22.54
C ILE A 22 29.13 -66.33 22.14
N HIS A 23 28.46 -67.48 22.28
CA HIS A 23 27.05 -67.61 21.92
C HIS A 23 26.14 -66.80 22.87
N VAL A 24 26.45 -66.77 24.16
CA VAL A 24 25.76 -65.93 25.15
C VAL A 24 25.97 -64.45 24.84
N GLN A 25 27.19 -64.01 24.57
CA GLN A 25 27.48 -62.63 24.17
C GLN A 25 26.79 -62.23 22.87
N ALA A 26 26.80 -63.09 21.86
CA ALA A 26 26.11 -62.84 20.59
C ALA A 26 24.59 -62.72 20.79
N SER A 27 24.02 -63.55 21.69
CA SER A 27 22.59 -63.51 22.02
C SER A 27 22.20 -62.24 22.80
N GLN A 28 23.04 -61.83 23.75
CA GLN A 28 22.84 -60.57 24.49
C GLN A 28 22.96 -59.35 23.57
N ASN A 29 23.98 -59.32 22.70
CA ASN A 29 24.15 -58.23 21.74
C ASN A 29 22.96 -58.15 20.77
N SER A 30 22.48 -59.29 20.25
CA SER A 30 21.29 -59.37 19.41
C SER A 30 20.05 -58.76 20.10
N LEU A 31 19.83 -59.11 21.37
CA LEU A 31 18.73 -58.56 22.17
C LEU A 31 18.84 -57.04 22.33
N VAL A 32 20.02 -56.51 22.64
CA VAL A 32 20.27 -55.07 22.75
C VAL A 32 19.99 -54.37 21.42
N PHE A 33 20.51 -54.88 20.30
CA PHE A 33 20.26 -54.32 18.98
C PHE A 33 18.77 -54.33 18.61
N THR A 34 18.03 -55.39 18.94
CA THR A 34 16.58 -55.43 18.67
C THR A 34 15.79 -54.41 19.49
N SER A 35 16.23 -54.15 20.73
CA SER A 35 15.63 -53.10 21.58
C SER A 35 15.91 -51.70 21.02
N ASP A 36 17.15 -51.42 20.65
CA ASP A 36 17.54 -50.12 20.09
C ASP A 36 16.82 -49.81 18.76
N ILE A 37 16.66 -50.82 17.91
CA ILE A 37 15.90 -50.69 16.65
C ILE A 37 14.43 -50.39 16.93
N LYS A 38 13.85 -50.99 17.96
CA LYS A 38 12.45 -50.73 18.36
C LYS A 38 12.29 -49.30 18.87
N ASP A 39 13.18 -48.85 19.76
CA ASP A 39 13.20 -47.49 20.28
C ASP A 39 13.39 -46.45 19.17
N LEU A 40 14.25 -46.73 18.19
CA LEU A 40 14.44 -45.88 17.01
C LEU A 40 13.18 -45.78 16.15
N LYS A 41 12.46 -46.89 15.95
CA LYS A 41 11.19 -46.89 15.21
C LYS A 41 10.11 -46.09 15.93
N GLU A 42 10.00 -46.22 17.24
CA GLU A 42 9.05 -45.46 18.04
C GLU A 42 9.36 -43.96 18.03
N LYS A 43 10.64 -43.59 18.12
CA LYS A 43 11.09 -42.19 17.98
C LYS A 43 10.80 -41.64 16.59
N LEU A 44 11.09 -42.41 15.53
CA LEU A 44 10.80 -42.01 14.14
C LEU A 44 9.31 -41.75 13.94
N HIS A 45 8.46 -42.66 14.40
CA HIS A 45 7.01 -42.50 14.31
C HIS A 45 6.52 -41.28 15.09
N SER A 46 7.08 -41.04 16.29
CA SER A 46 6.78 -39.84 17.06
C SER A 46 7.18 -38.56 16.32
N THR A 47 8.32 -38.55 15.62
CA THR A 47 8.75 -37.40 14.81
C THR A 47 7.87 -37.19 13.58
N GLU A 48 7.42 -38.25 12.91
CA GLU A 48 6.49 -38.15 11.77
C GLU A 48 5.16 -37.52 12.18
N LEU A 49 4.60 -37.95 13.32
CA LEU A 49 3.37 -37.36 13.85
C LEU A 49 3.54 -35.87 14.20
N LYS A 50 4.70 -35.48 14.75
CA LYS A 50 5.01 -34.08 15.03
C LYS A 50 5.17 -33.25 13.76
N LEU A 51 5.77 -33.82 12.72
CA LEU A 51 5.94 -33.15 11.42
C LEU A 51 4.58 -32.90 10.77
N GLN A 52 3.71 -33.92 10.72
CA GLN A 52 2.37 -33.79 10.17
C GLN A 52 1.51 -32.77 10.94
N ALA A 53 1.66 -32.73 12.27
CA ALA A 53 1.01 -31.71 13.08
C ALA A 53 1.53 -30.29 12.80
N ALA A 54 2.81 -30.14 12.46
CA ALA A 54 3.40 -28.86 12.08
C ALA A 54 2.93 -28.41 10.69
N GLU A 55 2.84 -29.33 9.73
CA GLU A 55 2.31 -29.07 8.38
C GLU A 55 0.86 -28.56 8.44
N ASN A 56 0.00 -29.23 9.22
CA ASN A 56 -1.39 -28.80 9.40
C ASN A 56 -1.50 -27.40 10.03
N LYS A 57 -0.58 -27.05 10.95
CA LYS A 57 -0.53 -25.71 11.54
C LYS A 57 -0.08 -24.67 10.51
N LEU A 58 0.89 -25.00 9.67
CA LEU A 58 1.37 -24.11 8.62
C LEU A 58 0.24 -23.77 7.64
N GLU A 59 -0.49 -24.78 7.14
CA GLU A 59 -1.62 -24.58 6.22
C GLU A 59 -2.72 -23.69 6.84
N ALA A 60 -3.01 -23.89 8.14
CA ALA A 60 -3.95 -23.04 8.86
C ALA A 60 -3.47 -21.59 8.95
N THR A 61 -2.17 -21.36 9.19
CA THR A 61 -1.61 -20.00 9.23
C THR A 61 -1.60 -19.33 7.87
N GLU A 62 -1.38 -20.07 6.78
CA GLU A 62 -1.44 -19.53 5.41
C GLU A 62 -2.86 -19.04 5.06
N LYS A 63 -3.89 -19.82 5.41
CA LYS A 63 -5.30 -19.41 5.23
C LYS A 63 -5.65 -18.15 6.02
N GLU A 64 -5.21 -18.06 7.27
CA GLU A 64 -5.44 -16.85 8.08
C GLU A 64 -4.68 -15.64 7.51
N LEU A 65 -3.48 -15.82 6.98
CA LEU A 65 -2.72 -14.76 6.32
C LEU A 65 -3.40 -14.28 5.03
N GLU A 66 -3.96 -15.20 4.24
CA GLU A 66 -4.69 -14.84 3.03
C GLU A 66 -5.99 -14.09 3.34
N LYS A 67 -6.70 -14.50 4.39
CA LYS A 67 -7.87 -13.79 4.91
C LYS A 67 -7.49 -12.39 5.42
N ALA A 68 -6.38 -12.26 6.15
CA ALA A 68 -5.88 -10.97 6.62
C ALA A 68 -5.50 -10.05 5.43
N ARG A 69 -4.86 -10.58 4.38
CA ARG A 69 -4.57 -9.83 3.15
C ARG A 69 -5.83 -9.33 2.47
N HIS A 70 -6.87 -10.17 2.36
CA HIS A 70 -8.14 -9.77 1.76
C HIS A 70 -8.86 -8.70 2.59
N GLN A 71 -8.77 -8.78 3.93
CA GLN A 71 -9.30 -7.73 4.82
C GLN A 71 -8.51 -6.43 4.68
N LEU A 72 -7.18 -6.50 4.57
CA LEU A 72 -6.33 -5.33 4.37
C LEU A 72 -6.68 -4.61 3.06
N GLY A 73 -6.87 -5.34 1.96
CA GLY A 73 -7.29 -4.75 0.68
C GLY A 73 -8.66 -4.05 0.74
N HIS A 74 -9.60 -4.56 1.55
CA HIS A 74 -10.86 -3.86 1.82
C HIS A 74 -10.67 -2.58 2.64
N HIS A 75 -9.75 -2.58 3.60
CA HIS A 75 -9.41 -1.39 4.36
C HIS A 75 -8.72 -0.33 3.50
N ASP A 76 -7.84 -0.70 2.57
CA ASP A 76 -7.20 0.25 1.65
C ASP A 76 -8.23 0.99 0.78
N LEU A 77 -9.21 0.28 0.21
CA LEU A 77 -10.36 0.88 -0.48
C LEU A 77 -11.17 1.83 0.41
N SER A 78 -11.34 1.47 1.69
CA SER A 78 -12.06 2.29 2.66
C SER A 78 -11.27 3.55 3.02
N PHE A 79 -9.95 3.44 3.14
CA PHE A 79 -9.05 4.58 3.39
C PHE A 79 -8.99 5.51 2.20
N GLU A 80 -8.97 5.00 0.96
CA GLU A 80 -9.08 5.83 -0.24
C GLU A 80 -10.39 6.62 -0.23
N MET A 81 -11.53 5.97 -0.01
CA MET A 81 -12.82 6.67 0.08
C MET A 81 -12.88 7.71 1.20
N VAL A 82 -12.23 7.47 2.35
CA VAL A 82 -12.17 8.42 3.47
C VAL A 82 -11.24 9.60 3.17
N LEU A 83 -10.11 9.34 2.50
CA LEU A 83 -9.24 10.39 2.00
C LEU A 83 -10.00 11.26 1.00
N ASP A 84 -10.75 10.66 0.09
CA ASP A 84 -11.56 11.36 -0.90
C ASP A 84 -12.65 12.20 -0.22
N LEU A 85 -13.38 11.64 0.75
CA LEU A 85 -14.37 12.40 1.53
C LEU A 85 -13.76 13.55 2.31
N ARG A 86 -12.60 13.35 2.95
CA ARG A 86 -11.90 14.42 3.69
C ARG A 86 -11.39 15.49 2.74
N GLU A 87 -10.86 15.11 1.60
CA GLU A 87 -10.36 15.98 0.53
C GLU A 87 -11.49 16.78 -0.14
N ILE A 88 -12.65 16.16 -0.35
CA ILE A 88 -13.89 16.79 -0.80
C ILE A 88 -14.42 17.79 0.24
N ILE A 89 -14.56 17.38 1.51
CA ILE A 89 -14.99 18.26 2.60
C ILE A 89 -14.03 19.43 2.75
N PHE A 90 -12.74 19.18 2.67
CA PHE A 90 -11.69 20.19 2.81
C PHE A 90 -11.71 21.19 1.65
N SER A 91 -11.79 20.73 0.40
CA SER A 91 -11.85 21.63 -0.75
C SER A 91 -13.19 22.37 -0.83
N THR A 92 -14.28 21.74 -0.35
CA THR A 92 -15.57 22.41 -0.16
C THR A 92 -15.45 23.49 0.92
N ALA A 93 -14.74 23.23 2.01
CA ALA A 93 -14.45 24.22 3.05
C ALA A 93 -13.57 25.36 2.52
N LEU A 94 -12.54 25.07 1.71
CA LEU A 94 -11.72 26.09 1.04
C LEU A 94 -12.57 26.94 0.08
N ARG A 95 -13.43 26.31 -0.71
CA ARG A 95 -14.36 27.01 -1.62
C ARG A 95 -15.39 27.86 -0.86
N LEU A 96 -15.98 27.35 0.21
CA LEU A 96 -16.88 28.11 1.09
C LEU A 96 -16.15 29.27 1.77
N HIS A 97 -14.91 29.06 2.20
CA HIS A 97 -14.09 30.09 2.84
C HIS A 97 -13.68 31.18 1.84
N SER A 98 -13.30 30.80 0.61
CA SER A 98 -13.01 31.73 -0.48
C SER A 98 -14.25 32.49 -0.94
N ALA A 99 -15.40 31.81 -1.06
CA ALA A 99 -16.69 32.45 -1.35
C ALA A 99 -17.12 33.39 -0.22
N SER A 100 -16.87 33.03 1.04
CA SER A 100 -17.07 33.90 2.20
C SER A 100 -16.15 35.13 2.17
N LEU A 101 -14.95 35.02 1.59
CA LEU A 101 -14.02 36.14 1.41
C LEU A 101 -14.45 37.04 0.23
N HIS A 102 -15.04 36.47 -0.83
CA HIS A 102 -15.53 37.22 -2.00
C HIS A 102 -16.90 37.86 -1.78
N LEU A 103 -17.80 37.22 -1.02
CA LEU A 103 -19.14 37.75 -0.70
C LEU A 103 -19.13 38.79 0.42
N ASN A 104 -17.97 39.04 1.04
CA ASN A 104 -17.90 39.92 2.20
C ASN A 104 -16.73 40.90 2.12
N THR A 105 -16.76 41.74 1.08
CA THR A 105 -16.08 43.04 1.09
C THR A 105 -16.58 44.00 2.17
N ASN A 106 -17.43 43.58 3.12
CA ASN A 106 -17.84 44.44 4.23
C ASN A 106 -18.03 43.80 5.62
N LYS A 107 -17.84 42.49 5.87
CA LYS A 107 -17.93 41.98 7.25
C LYS A 107 -16.91 40.89 7.59
N PHE A 108 -16.05 41.26 8.53
CA PHE A 108 -15.23 40.46 9.43
C PHE A 108 -15.80 39.07 9.73
N LEU A 109 -14.94 38.05 9.65
CA LEU A 109 -15.04 36.86 10.50
C LEU A 109 -13.70 36.65 11.21
N LEU A 110 -13.74 36.94 12.51
CA LEU A 110 -12.73 36.61 13.50
C LEU A 110 -12.55 35.09 13.56
N TYR A 111 -11.37 34.61 13.18
CA TYR A 111 -10.74 33.49 13.87
C TYR A 111 -9.62 34.07 14.74
N GLN A 112 -9.74 33.85 16.06
CA GLN A 112 -8.70 34.17 17.02
C GLN A 112 -7.41 33.45 16.62
N GLY A 113 -6.37 34.24 16.36
CA GLY A 113 -5.02 33.75 16.06
C GLY A 113 -4.45 34.34 14.78
N ALA A 114 -4.20 35.65 14.76
CA ALA A 114 -3.23 36.37 13.92
C ALA A 114 -2.92 35.82 12.50
N VAL A 115 -3.90 35.33 11.74
CA VAL A 115 -3.71 35.07 10.31
C VAL A 115 -3.87 36.42 9.61
N LYS A 116 -2.77 36.93 9.04
CA LYS A 116 -2.84 38.13 8.19
C LYS A 116 -3.94 37.88 7.14
N PRO A 117 -4.87 38.81 6.93
CA PRO A 117 -5.86 38.66 5.88
C PRO A 117 -5.13 38.46 4.57
N VAL A 118 -5.31 37.28 3.98
CA VAL A 118 -4.90 37.00 2.61
C VAL A 118 -5.75 37.94 1.76
N GLN A 119 -5.15 39.03 1.29
CA GLN A 119 -5.78 39.83 0.27
C GLN A 119 -5.82 38.93 -0.96
N ALA A 120 -6.95 38.29 -1.20
CA ALA A 120 -7.21 37.66 -2.49
C ALA A 120 -7.03 38.77 -3.53
N PRO A 121 -5.99 38.72 -4.38
CA PRO A 121 -5.80 39.76 -5.37
C PRO A 121 -7.07 39.81 -6.22
N SER A 122 -7.70 40.98 -6.27
CA SER A 122 -8.94 41.27 -7.01
C SER A 122 -8.82 41.05 -8.53
N SER A 123 -7.71 40.47 -8.98
CA SER A 123 -7.30 40.21 -10.35
C SER A 123 -6.90 38.76 -10.58
N LEU A 124 -7.25 37.81 -9.70
CA LEU A 124 -6.89 36.38 -9.80
C LEU A 124 -7.49 35.73 -11.06
N LYS A 125 -6.79 35.93 -12.18
CA LYS A 125 -6.99 35.26 -13.46
C LYS A 125 -6.52 33.81 -13.28
N GLY A 126 -7.42 32.91 -12.87
CA GLY A 126 -7.03 31.50 -12.70
C GLY A 126 -8.06 30.54 -12.13
N GLY A 127 -9.19 31.02 -11.59
CA GLY A 127 -10.23 30.14 -11.04
C GLY A 127 -9.82 29.44 -9.74
N TYR A 128 -10.43 28.30 -9.44
CA TYR A 128 -10.28 27.58 -8.17
C TYR A 128 -8.86 27.06 -7.91
N ALA A 129 -8.21 26.46 -8.90
CA ALA A 129 -6.86 25.89 -8.77
C ALA A 129 -5.83 26.94 -8.32
N ALA A 130 -5.89 28.15 -8.89
CA ALA A 130 -4.99 29.25 -8.51
C ALA A 130 -5.27 29.76 -7.09
N MET A 131 -6.54 29.82 -6.68
CA MET A 131 -6.91 30.21 -5.31
C MET A 131 -6.44 29.17 -4.28
N ASP A 132 -6.65 27.89 -4.56
CA ASP A 132 -6.25 26.79 -3.69
C ASP A 132 -4.72 26.75 -3.51
N ALA A 133 -3.97 26.97 -4.59
CA ALA A 133 -2.52 27.06 -4.57
C ALA A 133 -2.02 28.19 -3.65
N ILE A 134 -2.58 29.40 -3.78
CA ILE A 134 -2.20 30.55 -2.94
C ILE A 134 -2.50 30.27 -1.47
N LEU A 135 -3.69 29.74 -1.16
CA LEU A 135 -4.10 29.42 0.21
C LEU A 135 -3.16 28.42 0.89
N ILE A 136 -2.69 27.40 0.16
CA ILE A 136 -1.75 26.40 0.69
C ILE A 136 -0.37 27.02 0.95
N LEU A 137 0.15 27.77 -0.02
CA LEU A 137 1.47 28.38 0.09
C LEU A 137 1.55 29.42 1.21
N GLU A 138 0.51 30.22 1.39
CA GLU A 138 0.49 31.27 2.42
C GLU A 138 0.29 30.73 3.83
N ARG A 139 -0.43 29.62 3.98
CA ARG A 139 -0.67 28.99 5.29
C ARG A 139 0.45 28.02 5.72
N GLN A 140 1.39 27.69 4.84
CA GLN A 140 2.58 26.86 5.11
C GLN A 140 2.28 25.50 5.78
N HIS A 141 1.11 24.92 5.56
CA HIS A 141 0.79 23.60 6.09
C HIS A 141 1.33 22.51 5.16
N ILE A 142 2.48 21.92 5.53
CA ILE A 142 3.15 20.86 4.78
C ILE A 142 2.22 19.65 4.55
N ASP A 143 1.35 19.34 5.52
CA ASP A 143 0.40 18.24 5.44
C ASP A 143 -0.62 18.39 4.30
N TRP A 144 -0.73 19.56 3.68
CA TRP A 144 -1.72 19.87 2.64
C TRP A 144 -1.18 19.82 1.21
N LEU A 145 0.14 19.65 1.05
CA LEU A 145 0.75 19.53 -0.28
C LEU A 145 0.35 18.22 -0.97
N VAL A 146 0.33 17.11 -0.22
CA VAL A 146 0.03 15.78 -0.79
C VAL A 146 -1.41 15.70 -1.34
N PRO A 147 -2.46 16.11 -0.62
CA PRO A 147 -3.81 16.16 -1.17
C PRO A 147 -3.93 17.11 -2.38
N PHE A 148 -3.33 18.30 -2.30
CA PHE A 148 -3.37 19.24 -3.42
C PHE A 148 -2.78 18.65 -4.71
N MET A 149 -1.62 18.01 -4.61
CA MET A 149 -1.01 17.30 -5.73
C MET A 149 -1.89 16.14 -6.21
N ARG A 150 -2.60 15.45 -5.31
CA ARG A 150 -3.54 14.39 -5.68
C ARG A 150 -4.72 14.94 -6.49
N ILE A 151 -5.22 16.12 -6.18
CA ILE A 151 -6.31 16.77 -6.93
C ILE A 151 -5.80 17.32 -8.27
N TYR A 152 -4.72 18.10 -8.26
CA TYR A 152 -4.32 18.90 -9.43
C TYR A 152 -3.19 18.28 -10.24
N GLY A 153 -2.57 17.20 -9.77
CA GLY A 153 -1.42 16.56 -10.40
C GLY A 153 -0.13 17.39 -10.37
N VAL A 154 -0.18 18.61 -9.83
CA VAL A 154 0.88 19.62 -9.92
C VAL A 154 1.04 20.28 -8.56
N ASP A 155 2.27 20.67 -8.21
CA ASP A 155 2.57 21.39 -6.97
C ASP A 155 1.90 22.77 -6.90
N ALA A 156 1.54 23.19 -5.67
CA ALA A 156 0.91 24.50 -5.44
C ALA A 156 1.78 25.67 -5.90
N SER A 157 3.10 25.59 -5.73
CA SER A 157 4.05 26.60 -6.24
C SER A 157 3.96 26.73 -7.75
N VAL A 158 3.91 25.61 -8.46
CA VAL A 158 3.85 25.57 -9.93
C VAL A 158 2.50 26.09 -10.43
N VAL A 159 1.39 25.73 -9.76
CA VAL A 159 0.07 26.29 -10.12
C VAL A 159 0.03 27.81 -9.93
N LYS A 160 0.68 28.34 -8.89
CA LYS A 160 0.84 29.78 -8.70
C LYS A 160 1.67 30.41 -9.83
N GLU A 161 2.78 29.80 -10.23
CA GLU A 161 3.60 30.27 -11.37
C GLU A 161 2.79 30.29 -12.67
N ILE A 162 2.01 29.24 -12.95
CA ILE A 162 1.12 29.15 -14.13
C ILE A 162 0.09 30.29 -14.12
N ALA A 163 -0.48 30.62 -12.95
CA ALA A 163 -1.43 31.71 -12.78
C ALA A 163 -0.79 33.09 -12.99
N GLU A 164 0.39 33.33 -12.40
CA GLU A 164 1.14 34.58 -12.56
C GLU A 164 1.62 34.79 -14.00
N ALA A 165 2.00 33.71 -14.70
CA ALA A 165 2.36 33.74 -16.11
C ALA A 165 1.15 33.88 -17.06
N GLY A 166 -0.08 33.77 -16.56
CA GLY A 166 -1.30 33.96 -17.35
C GLY A 166 -1.64 32.80 -18.28
N HIS A 167 -1.19 31.58 -17.99
CA HIS A 167 -1.52 30.38 -18.78
C HIS A 167 -2.94 29.87 -18.49
N ALA A 168 -3.93 30.68 -18.86
CA ALA A 168 -5.35 30.47 -18.51
C ALA A 168 -5.94 29.13 -19.00
N ARG A 169 -5.38 28.54 -20.07
CA ARG A 169 -5.86 27.25 -20.60
C ARG A 169 -5.44 26.07 -19.72
N ILE A 170 -4.19 26.06 -19.26
CA ILE A 170 -3.70 25.07 -18.29
C ILE A 170 -4.54 25.15 -17.03
N LEU A 171 -4.77 26.36 -16.50
CA LEU A 171 -5.63 26.56 -15.34
C LEU A 171 -7.06 26.07 -15.56
N ARG A 172 -7.61 26.21 -16.77
CA ARG A 172 -8.94 25.69 -17.10
C ARG A 172 -9.00 24.16 -17.01
N VAL A 173 -7.97 23.46 -17.48
CA VAL A 173 -7.88 22.01 -17.35
C VAL A 173 -7.72 21.61 -15.88
N LEU A 174 -6.81 22.26 -15.14
CA LEU A 174 -6.63 22.01 -13.71
C LEU A 174 -7.93 22.23 -12.92
N ASN A 175 -8.68 23.29 -13.23
CA ASN A 175 -10.00 23.56 -12.63
C ASN A 175 -11.03 22.46 -12.96
N ALA A 176 -11.05 21.97 -14.20
CA ALA A 176 -11.96 20.91 -14.61
C ALA A 176 -11.63 19.60 -13.87
N VAL A 177 -10.36 19.20 -13.86
CA VAL A 177 -9.87 18.00 -13.16
C VAL A 177 -10.12 18.09 -11.66
N GLY A 178 -9.82 19.23 -11.06
CA GLY A 178 -10.14 19.49 -9.66
C GLY A 178 -11.63 19.36 -9.39
N THR A 179 -12.48 19.86 -10.28
CA THR A 179 -13.94 19.72 -10.14
C THR A 179 -14.39 18.26 -10.25
N TYR A 180 -13.85 17.47 -11.18
CA TYR A 180 -14.16 16.05 -11.32
C TYR A 180 -13.79 15.25 -10.06
N ARG A 181 -12.54 15.39 -9.60
CA ARG A 181 -12.02 14.67 -8.44
C ARG A 181 -12.78 15.05 -7.17
N LEU A 182 -13.10 16.33 -7.00
CA LEU A 182 -13.88 16.81 -5.86
C LEU A 182 -15.37 16.49 -5.94
N ALA A 183 -15.88 16.07 -7.10
CA ALA A 183 -17.22 15.50 -7.23
C ALA A 183 -17.24 13.98 -6.95
N GLY A 184 -16.11 13.40 -6.51
CA GLY A 184 -15.96 11.97 -6.26
C GLY A 184 -15.69 11.14 -7.52
N LYS A 185 -15.47 11.78 -8.67
CA LYS A 185 -14.97 11.11 -9.88
C LYS A 185 -13.44 11.16 -9.87
N LEU A 186 -12.84 10.17 -9.22
CA LEU A 186 -11.39 10.04 -9.11
C LEU A 186 -10.72 9.81 -10.46
N GLU A 187 -11.41 9.09 -11.34
CA GLU A 187 -10.89 8.73 -12.65
C GLU A 187 -11.46 9.66 -13.73
N LEU A 188 -10.54 10.23 -14.51
CA LEU A 188 -10.84 10.87 -15.78
C LEU A 188 -11.09 9.79 -16.83
N ASP A 189 -11.91 10.08 -17.84
CA ASP A 189 -12.06 9.17 -18.96
C ASP A 189 -10.72 8.98 -19.69
N GLU A 190 -10.50 7.85 -20.35
CA GLU A 190 -9.16 7.46 -20.84
C GLU A 190 -8.50 8.53 -21.73
N GLY A 191 -9.26 9.20 -22.61
CA GLY A 191 -8.75 10.32 -23.41
C GLY A 191 -8.56 11.64 -22.65
N GLU A 192 -9.31 11.88 -21.56
CA GLU A 192 -9.06 13.02 -20.66
C GLU A 192 -7.82 12.78 -19.81
N LYS A 193 -7.65 11.55 -19.34
CA LYS A 193 -6.52 11.10 -18.54
C LYS A 193 -5.21 11.22 -19.31
N GLU A 194 -5.14 10.71 -20.53
CA GLU A 194 -3.94 10.77 -21.38
C GLU A 194 -3.49 12.22 -21.59
N VAL A 195 -4.40 13.10 -22.01
CA VAL A 195 -4.10 14.52 -22.23
C VAL A 195 -3.69 15.21 -20.94
N PHE A 196 -4.34 14.90 -19.81
CA PHE A 196 -3.99 15.48 -18.52
C PHE A 196 -2.61 15.04 -18.03
N GLU A 197 -2.32 13.74 -18.07
CA GLU A 197 -1.03 13.18 -17.62
C GLU A 197 0.12 13.71 -18.48
N GLU A 198 -0.06 13.76 -19.80
CA GLU A 198 0.94 14.33 -20.70
C GLU A 198 1.11 15.85 -20.47
N MET A 199 0.03 16.59 -20.18
CA MET A 199 0.10 18.01 -19.84
C MET A 199 0.87 18.23 -18.53
N VAL A 200 0.59 17.44 -17.48
CA VAL A 200 1.31 17.49 -16.19
C VAL A 200 2.79 17.18 -16.41
N HIS A 201 3.10 16.14 -17.18
CA HIS A 201 4.48 15.83 -17.54
C HIS A 201 5.17 17.02 -18.24
N MET A 202 4.51 17.69 -19.19
CA MET A 202 5.08 18.89 -19.82
C MET A 202 5.32 20.05 -18.83
N ILE A 203 4.44 20.22 -17.84
CA ILE A 203 4.59 21.20 -16.76
C ILE A 203 5.83 20.87 -15.91
N ASP A 204 6.04 19.61 -15.55
CA ASP A 204 7.20 19.15 -14.77
C ASP A 204 8.52 19.45 -15.50
N PHE A 205 8.53 19.32 -16.83
CA PHE A 205 9.67 19.69 -17.67
C PHE A 205 9.74 21.18 -18.03
N LYS A 206 8.94 22.03 -17.39
CA LYS A 206 8.86 23.49 -17.61
C LYS A 206 8.54 23.89 -19.06
N ARG A 207 7.84 23.03 -19.81
CA ARG A 207 7.42 23.27 -21.19
C ARG A 207 6.01 23.87 -21.23
N MET A 208 5.84 25.04 -20.61
CA MET A 208 4.51 25.66 -20.40
C MET A 208 3.75 25.95 -21.70
N GLU A 209 4.44 26.35 -22.77
CA GLU A 209 3.79 26.57 -24.07
C GLU A 209 3.26 25.26 -24.69
N ALA A 210 4.05 24.18 -24.62
CA ALA A 210 3.62 22.88 -25.10
C ALA A 210 2.43 22.34 -24.27
N ALA A 211 2.49 22.51 -22.94
CA ALA A 211 1.38 22.18 -22.05
C ALA A 211 0.11 23.00 -22.37
N SER A 212 0.28 24.29 -22.67
CA SER A 212 -0.80 25.19 -23.07
C SER A 212 -1.43 24.78 -24.41
N ASP A 213 -0.63 24.36 -25.39
CA ASP A 213 -1.13 23.85 -26.67
C ASP A 213 -1.82 22.50 -26.54
N LEU A 214 -1.27 21.59 -25.74
CA LEU A 214 -1.88 20.30 -25.42
C LEU A 214 -3.21 20.46 -24.68
N SER A 215 -3.30 21.41 -23.75
CA SER A 215 -4.53 21.69 -22.99
C SER A 215 -5.74 22.07 -23.87
N ARG A 216 -5.51 22.45 -25.15
CA ARG A 216 -6.59 22.70 -26.12
C ARG A 216 -7.30 21.43 -26.57
N GLN A 217 -6.61 20.30 -26.47
CA GLN A 217 -7.12 18.99 -26.84
C GLN A 217 -7.94 18.36 -25.71
N PHE A 218 -7.87 18.92 -24.49
CA PHE A 218 -8.60 18.39 -23.35
C PHE A 218 -10.11 18.43 -23.64
N PRO A 219 -10.79 17.28 -23.72
CA PRO A 219 -12.18 17.25 -24.09
C PRO A 219 -12.99 17.67 -22.86
N PHE A 220 -13.35 18.95 -22.79
CA PHE A 220 -14.23 19.46 -21.75
C PHE A 220 -15.62 18.85 -21.93
N LYS A 221 -15.84 17.64 -21.41
CA LYS A 221 -17.18 17.08 -21.34
C LYS A 221 -18.01 18.03 -20.49
N LYS A 222 -19.19 18.42 -21.00
CA LYS A 222 -20.18 19.14 -20.20
C LYS A 222 -20.48 18.27 -18.98
N LEU A 223 -19.88 18.59 -17.85
CA LEU A 223 -20.43 18.24 -16.55
C LEU A 223 -21.88 18.70 -16.62
N ALA A 224 -22.84 17.79 -16.50
CA ALA A 224 -24.27 18.10 -16.47
C ALA A 224 -24.66 18.78 -15.15
N PHE A 225 -23.82 19.70 -14.67
CA PHE A 225 -24.18 20.71 -13.70
C PHE A 225 -24.55 21.94 -14.50
N SER A 226 -25.87 22.16 -14.70
CA SER A 226 -26.39 23.45 -15.11
C SER A 226 -25.83 24.50 -14.14
N MET A 227 -24.94 25.33 -14.67
CA MET A 227 -24.49 26.59 -14.09
C MET A 227 -25.03 27.70 -14.99
N ASP A 228 -26.36 27.75 -15.20
CA ASP A 228 -27.05 28.84 -15.93
C ASP A 228 -27.04 30.17 -15.15
N GLY A 229 -25.93 30.52 -14.49
CA GLY A 229 -25.91 31.63 -13.53
C GLY A 229 -24.61 32.42 -13.41
N MET A 230 -23.64 32.27 -14.32
CA MET A 230 -22.44 33.11 -14.33
C MET A 230 -22.02 33.49 -15.76
N GLU A 231 -22.91 34.19 -16.47
CA GLU A 231 -22.50 35.16 -17.50
C GLU A 231 -22.36 36.56 -16.90
#